data_AF-A0A385N7Q1-F1
#
_entry.id   AF-A0A385N7Q1-F1
#
_cell.length_a   1.000
_cell.length_b   1.000
_cell.length_c   1.000
_cell.angle_alpha   90.00
_cell.angle_beta   90.00
_cell.angle_gamma   90.00
#
_symmetry.space_group_name_H-M   'P 1'
#
loop_
_entity.id
_entity.type
_entity.pdbx_description
1 polymer ?
#
loop_
_entity_poly.entity_id
_entity_poly.type
_entity_poly.pdbx_seq_one_letter_code
_entity_poly.pdbx_strand_id
1 'polypeptide(L)'
;MRETDHEIIQLFKQHVHPLSNKLTEMLNEHFSHQTERRGCGYTQATRVLADYINSPRLSQDFADLKLFDQYETKTLKVLLEQSQYMISDWHNLDLNSQIQPLLATENSSEFAQQVQRQRQLQQQLRSITTQAQLEETQILCQLIADIILPQNTAETGLVELKALAEKPKVGSCPMAENFFLKIAHGRVLRQGELNIFVDEQQQPLLLEKLNMGDDHSCISLKPILMNGVCLPAGSLFSVNYDRTAIQNKTQNQQYKGYVIPYSEINGFWFLRLTTLAISPENRARAFTTHYQQQVENGLFSPGTTCLQQLVDVATAQIRN
;
A
#
# COMPACT_ATOMS: atom_id res chain seq x y z
N MET A 1 -9.25 -1.72 28.90
CA MET A 1 -9.51 -1.07 27.60
C MET A 1 -9.29 0.42 27.78
N ARG A 2 -8.54 1.10 26.90
CA ARG A 2 -8.67 2.57 26.81
C ARG A 2 -9.86 2.83 25.89
N GLU A 3 -10.85 3.60 26.32
CA GLU A 3 -12.02 3.99 25.51
C GLU A 3 -11.66 4.87 24.28
N THR A 4 -10.36 5.09 24.02
CA THR A 4 -9.83 6.05 23.05
C THR A 4 -9.00 5.40 21.94
N ASP A 5 -8.96 4.07 21.81
CA ASP A 5 -8.19 3.44 20.73
C ASP A 5 -8.81 3.75 19.36
N HIS A 6 -7.98 4.00 18.35
CA HIS A 6 -8.44 4.15 16.96
C HIS A 6 -9.18 2.89 16.48
N GLU A 7 -10.19 3.05 15.62
CA GLU A 7 -11.07 1.97 15.14
C GLU A 7 -10.30 0.71 14.71
N ILE A 8 -9.30 0.86 13.83
CA ILE A 8 -8.44 -0.26 13.40
C ILE A 8 -7.85 -1.08 14.57
N ILE A 9 -7.40 -0.43 15.64
CA ILE A 9 -6.80 -1.12 16.78
C ILE A 9 -7.87 -1.92 17.51
N GLN A 10 -9.07 -1.36 17.64
CA GLN A 10 -10.22 -2.07 18.24
C GLN A 10 -10.59 -3.30 17.42
N LEU A 11 -10.69 -3.16 16.09
CA LEU A 11 -11.05 -4.25 15.18
C LEU A 11 -10.06 -5.42 15.29
N PHE A 12 -8.76 -5.14 15.18
CA PHE A 12 -7.74 -6.19 15.26
C PHE A 12 -7.70 -6.86 16.63
N LYS A 13 -7.89 -6.12 17.73
CA LYS A 13 -7.97 -6.70 19.08
C LYS A 13 -9.20 -7.60 19.27
N GLN A 14 -10.33 -7.24 18.68
CA GLN A 14 -11.61 -7.93 18.88
C GLN A 14 -11.78 -9.14 17.95
N HIS A 15 -11.28 -9.06 16.72
CA HIS A 15 -11.67 -9.99 15.66
C HIS A 15 -10.53 -10.80 15.06
N VAL A 16 -9.27 -10.42 15.26
CA VAL A 16 -8.12 -11.11 14.64
C VAL A 16 -7.04 -11.41 15.67
N HIS A 17 -6.12 -10.46 15.86
CA HIS A 17 -5.02 -10.51 16.81
C HIS A 17 -4.52 -9.06 16.99
N PRO A 18 -4.12 -8.63 18.20
CA PRO A 18 -3.62 -7.28 18.42
C PRO A 18 -2.46 -6.90 17.48
N LEU A 19 -2.51 -5.69 16.92
CA LEU A 19 -1.40 -5.12 16.17
C LEU A 19 -0.20 -4.88 17.08
N SER A 20 1.01 -4.93 16.50
CA SER A 20 2.26 -4.65 17.21
C SER A 20 2.23 -3.30 17.94
N ASN A 21 2.99 -3.20 19.04
CA ASN A 21 3.07 -1.95 19.82
C ASN A 21 3.45 -0.75 18.94
N LYS A 22 4.37 -0.93 17.98
CA LYS A 22 4.78 0.12 17.06
C LYS A 22 3.62 0.65 16.22
N LEU A 23 2.79 -0.22 15.64
CA LEU A 23 1.62 0.20 14.87
C LEU A 23 0.54 0.78 15.77
N THR A 24 0.33 0.19 16.94
CA THR A 24 -0.66 0.68 17.92
C THR A 24 -0.33 2.10 18.38
N GLU A 25 0.93 2.42 18.68
CA GLU A 25 1.36 3.78 19.07
C GLU A 25 1.19 4.79 17.92
N MET A 26 1.54 4.40 16.70
CA MET A 26 1.36 5.24 15.52
C MET A 26 -0.11 5.53 15.26
N LEU A 27 -0.96 4.50 15.23
CA LEU A 27 -2.38 4.62 14.85
C LEU A 27 -3.23 5.29 15.94
N ASN A 28 -2.79 5.25 17.20
CA ASN A 28 -3.36 6.06 18.27
C ASN A 28 -2.82 7.50 18.33
N GLU A 29 -2.06 7.93 17.33
CA GLU A 29 -1.54 9.32 17.22
C GLU A 29 -0.76 9.77 18.47
N HIS A 30 0.08 8.88 19.03
CA HIS A 30 0.98 9.30 20.11
C HIS A 30 1.78 10.54 19.69
N PHE A 31 1.94 11.53 20.58
CA PHE A 31 2.46 12.87 20.24
C PHE A 31 3.81 12.86 19.51
N SER A 32 4.65 11.85 19.76
CA SER A 32 5.94 11.64 19.06
C SER A 32 5.79 11.40 17.55
N HIS A 33 4.57 11.11 17.09
CA HIS A 33 4.25 10.90 15.69
C HIS A 33 3.67 12.13 14.98
N GLN A 34 3.45 13.23 15.69
CA GLN A 34 2.90 14.47 15.16
C GLN A 34 4.02 15.49 14.95
N THR A 35 4.69 15.44 13.80
CA THR A 35 5.81 16.36 13.50
C THR A 35 5.80 16.77 12.04
N GLU A 36 6.32 17.95 11.71
CA GLU A 36 6.42 18.42 10.32
C GLU A 36 7.17 17.44 9.41
N ARG A 37 8.25 16.85 9.91
CA ARG A 37 9.06 15.92 9.13
C ARG A 37 8.42 14.54 8.97
N ARG A 38 7.72 14.04 10.00
CA ARG A 38 7.14 12.68 9.99
C ARG A 38 5.66 12.67 9.59
N GLY A 39 5.01 13.83 9.49
CA GLY A 39 3.58 13.93 9.29
C GLY A 39 2.84 13.51 10.57
N CYS A 40 1.95 12.54 10.43
CA CYS A 40 1.09 12.03 11.49
C CYS A 40 1.26 10.52 11.71
N GLY A 41 0.50 9.97 12.67
CA GLY A 41 0.40 8.55 12.95
C GLY A 41 0.08 7.69 11.73
N TYR A 42 -0.96 8.04 10.99
CA TYR A 42 -1.38 7.32 9.76
C TYR A 42 -0.28 7.33 8.68
N THR A 43 0.36 8.48 8.49
CA THR A 43 1.47 8.61 7.54
C THR A 43 2.66 7.74 7.94
N GLN A 44 2.94 7.61 9.24
CA GLN A 44 4.02 6.76 9.72
C GLN A 44 3.67 5.28 9.64
N ALA A 45 2.44 4.90 9.95
CA ALA A 45 1.97 3.53 9.81
C ALA A 45 2.15 3.05 8.36
N THR A 46 1.70 3.82 7.36
CA THR A 46 1.88 3.47 5.94
C THR A 46 3.34 3.40 5.50
N ARG A 47 4.23 4.22 6.09
CA ARG A 47 5.69 4.09 5.87
C ARG A 47 6.28 2.83 6.50
N VAL A 48 5.77 2.38 7.65
CA VAL A 48 6.19 1.11 8.25
C VAL A 48 5.71 -0.06 7.41
N LEU A 49 4.46 -0.01 6.95
CA LEU A 49 3.91 -1.02 6.04
C LEU A 49 4.69 -1.10 4.73
N ALA A 50 5.31 0.00 4.28
CA ALA A 50 6.14 0.01 3.08
C ALA A 50 7.29 -1.01 3.12
N ASP A 51 7.88 -1.29 4.29
CA ASP A 51 8.96 -2.28 4.40
C ASP A 51 8.45 -3.70 4.06
N TYR A 52 7.19 -4.00 4.41
CA TYR A 52 6.53 -5.27 4.10
C TYR A 52 5.99 -5.32 2.66
N ILE A 53 5.40 -4.21 2.18
CA ILE A 53 4.85 -4.10 0.82
C ILE A 53 5.94 -4.26 -0.24
N ASN A 54 7.12 -3.66 -0.03
CA ASN A 54 8.22 -3.76 -0.99
C ASN A 54 8.95 -5.12 -0.96
N SER A 55 8.69 -5.96 0.05
CA SER A 55 9.32 -7.27 0.18
C SER A 55 8.48 -8.35 -0.52
N PRO A 56 9.07 -9.24 -1.33
CA PRO A 56 8.36 -10.38 -1.90
C PRO A 56 7.98 -11.37 -0.79
N ARG A 57 6.82 -12.02 -0.92
CA ARG A 57 6.38 -13.05 0.02
C ARG A 57 7.18 -14.33 -0.20
N LEU A 58 7.79 -14.84 0.85
CA LEU A 58 8.55 -16.08 0.85
C LEU A 58 7.84 -17.10 1.73
N SER A 59 7.57 -18.28 1.19
CA SER A 59 6.75 -19.31 1.84
C SER A 59 7.28 -19.82 3.19
N GLN A 60 8.57 -19.62 3.47
CA GLN A 60 9.26 -20.04 4.70
C GLN A 60 9.64 -18.85 5.61
N ASP A 61 9.30 -17.62 5.21
CA ASP A 61 9.52 -16.43 6.02
C ASP A 61 8.24 -16.08 6.79
N PHE A 62 8.40 -15.70 8.06
CA PHE A 62 7.32 -15.29 8.95
C PHE A 62 7.42 -13.82 9.36
N ALA A 63 8.30 -13.04 8.70
CA ALA A 63 8.52 -11.64 9.00
C ALA A 63 7.23 -10.82 8.97
N ASP A 64 6.32 -11.13 8.04
CA ASP A 64 5.03 -10.44 7.89
C ASP A 64 4.16 -10.53 9.16
N LEU A 65 4.25 -11.63 9.91
CA LEU A 65 3.52 -11.81 11.18
C LEU A 65 4.03 -10.89 12.31
N LYS A 66 5.17 -10.19 12.13
CA LYS A 66 5.63 -9.15 13.08
C LYS A 66 4.74 -7.90 13.10
N LEU A 67 3.78 -7.80 12.17
CA LEU A 67 2.71 -6.80 12.25
C LEU A 67 1.82 -7.01 13.48
N PHE A 68 1.78 -8.23 14.04
CA PHE A 68 1.03 -8.59 15.23
C PHE A 68 1.89 -8.57 16.50
N ASP A 69 1.25 -8.29 17.63
CA ASP A 69 1.92 -8.32 18.93
C ASP A 69 2.17 -9.76 19.40
N GLN A 70 3.43 -10.09 19.69
CA GLN A 70 3.84 -11.39 20.26
C GLN A 70 3.30 -12.62 19.51
N TYR A 71 3.23 -12.56 18.17
CA TYR A 71 2.66 -13.66 17.39
C TYR A 71 3.56 -14.90 17.39
N GLU A 72 2.99 -16.07 17.75
CA GLU A 72 3.72 -17.33 17.77
C GLU A 72 3.69 -18.04 16.41
N THR A 73 4.87 -18.34 15.86
CA THR A 73 5.02 -18.97 14.52
C THR A 73 5.31 -20.47 14.58
N LYS A 74 5.42 -21.04 15.78
CA LYS A 74 5.81 -22.45 15.99
C LYS A 74 4.90 -23.43 15.24
N THR A 75 3.58 -23.24 15.33
CA THR A 75 2.61 -24.09 14.62
C THR A 75 2.83 -24.07 13.11
N LEU A 76 3.00 -22.88 12.53
CA LEU A 76 3.20 -22.73 11.10
C LEU A 76 4.52 -23.36 10.65
N LYS A 77 5.58 -23.18 11.44
CA LYS A 77 6.88 -23.78 11.16
C LYS A 77 6.81 -25.32 11.13
N VAL A 78 6.15 -25.91 12.13
CA VAL A 78 5.90 -27.36 12.16
C VAL A 78 5.03 -27.81 10.99
N LEU A 79 4.02 -27.03 10.60
CA LEU A 79 3.17 -27.35 9.45
C LEU A 79 3.98 -27.43 8.14
N LEU A 80 4.87 -26.47 7.90
CA LEU A 80 5.70 -26.42 6.70
C LEU A 80 6.78 -27.52 6.66
N GLU A 81 7.25 -27.99 7.82
CA GLU A 81 8.22 -29.09 7.93
C GLU A 81 7.55 -30.47 7.69
N GLN A 82 6.23 -30.58 7.84
CA GLN A 82 5.50 -31.84 7.69
C GLN A 82 5.10 -32.11 6.23
N SER A 83 6.00 -32.77 5.50
CA SER A 83 5.82 -33.12 4.08
C SER A 83 4.55 -33.93 3.78
N GLN A 84 4.00 -34.67 4.74
CA GLN A 84 2.78 -35.48 4.59
C GLN A 84 1.54 -34.66 4.20
N TYR A 85 1.50 -33.37 4.52
CA TYR A 85 0.37 -32.50 4.19
C TYR A 85 0.58 -31.71 2.90
N MET A 86 1.77 -31.81 2.29
CA MET A 86 2.14 -31.08 1.06
C MET A 86 1.93 -29.55 1.15
N ILE A 87 1.93 -28.98 2.35
CA ILE A 87 1.82 -27.54 2.57
C ILE A 87 3.21 -26.93 2.50
N SER A 88 3.48 -26.19 1.43
CA SER A 88 4.77 -25.50 1.24
C SER A 88 4.73 -24.02 1.64
N ASP A 89 3.54 -23.47 1.87
CA ASP A 89 3.30 -22.06 2.15
C ASP A 89 2.23 -21.88 3.23
N TRP A 90 2.50 -21.00 4.20
CA TRP A 90 1.58 -20.67 5.29
C TRP A 90 0.65 -19.52 4.95
N HIS A 91 0.92 -18.76 3.89
CA HIS A 91 0.02 -17.76 3.38
C HIS A 91 -1.23 -18.45 2.78
N ASN A 92 -2.41 -17.86 2.94
CA ASN A 92 -3.66 -18.34 2.33
C ASN A 92 -4.04 -19.80 2.69
N LEU A 93 -3.68 -20.30 3.87
CA LEU A 93 -4.07 -21.61 4.40
C LEU A 93 -5.59 -21.82 4.46
N ASP A 94 -6.36 -20.75 4.63
CA ASP A 94 -7.82 -20.82 4.64
C ASP A 94 -8.44 -21.20 3.30
N LEU A 95 -7.75 -20.90 2.21
CA LEU A 95 -8.09 -21.29 0.84
C LEU A 95 -7.40 -22.59 0.41
N ASN A 96 -6.36 -23.02 1.12
CA ASN A 96 -5.60 -24.21 0.75
C ASN A 96 -6.39 -25.50 1.04
N SER A 97 -6.88 -26.16 -0.02
CA SER A 97 -7.62 -27.43 0.07
C SER A 97 -6.80 -28.61 0.62
N GLN A 98 -5.46 -28.55 0.54
CA GLN A 98 -4.57 -29.60 1.06
C GLN A 98 -4.59 -29.70 2.59
N ILE A 99 -5.16 -28.69 3.28
CA ILE A 99 -5.29 -28.70 4.73
C ILE A 99 -6.44 -29.60 5.21
N GLN A 100 -7.39 -29.97 4.33
CA GLN A 100 -8.60 -30.69 4.75
C GLN A 100 -8.32 -32.06 5.38
N PRO A 101 -7.40 -32.92 4.87
CA PRO A 101 -7.10 -34.20 5.49
C PRO A 101 -6.59 -34.08 6.94
N LEU A 102 -5.80 -33.04 7.23
CA LEU A 102 -5.30 -32.73 8.58
C LEU A 102 -6.45 -32.35 9.54
N LEU A 103 -7.50 -31.73 9.02
CA LEU A 103 -8.63 -31.23 9.81
C LEU A 103 -9.81 -32.21 9.92
N ALA A 104 -9.86 -33.24 9.07
CA ALA A 104 -10.98 -34.17 8.96
C ALA A 104 -11.05 -35.23 10.08
N THR A 105 -10.00 -35.39 10.89
CA THR A 105 -9.99 -36.42 11.96
C THR A 105 -10.82 -35.95 13.16
N GLU A 106 -11.87 -36.72 13.52
CA GLU A 106 -12.83 -36.42 14.61
C GLU A 106 -12.19 -36.25 16.00
N ASN A 107 -10.96 -36.74 16.20
CA ASN A 107 -10.10 -36.46 17.36
C ASN A 107 -8.87 -35.66 16.89
N SER A 108 -9.09 -34.44 16.39
CA SER A 108 -8.02 -33.60 15.87
C SER A 108 -6.94 -33.42 16.95
N SER A 109 -5.73 -33.89 16.68
CA SER A 109 -4.56 -33.69 17.55
C SER A 109 -4.43 -32.21 17.97
N GLU A 110 -3.73 -31.93 19.07
CA GLU A 110 -3.44 -30.55 19.49
C GLU A 110 -2.87 -29.71 18.32
N PHE A 111 -2.01 -30.33 17.51
CA PHE A 111 -1.47 -29.72 16.30
C PHE A 111 -2.56 -29.36 15.27
N ALA A 112 -3.48 -30.27 14.96
CA ALA A 112 -4.59 -30.00 14.04
C ALA A 112 -5.52 -28.88 14.55
N GLN A 113 -5.75 -28.79 15.87
CA GLN A 113 -6.50 -27.68 16.46
C GLN A 113 -5.78 -26.34 16.31
N GLN A 114 -4.45 -26.32 16.51
CA GLN A 114 -3.65 -25.12 16.30
C GLN A 114 -3.66 -24.67 14.84
N VAL A 115 -3.59 -25.62 13.89
CA VAL A 115 -3.70 -25.31 12.45
C VAL A 115 -5.10 -24.80 12.10
N GLN A 116 -6.16 -25.35 12.70
CA GLN A 116 -7.52 -24.82 12.53
C GLN A 116 -7.65 -23.37 13.03
N ARG A 117 -7.00 -23.02 14.14
CA ARG A 117 -6.96 -21.62 14.63
C ARG A 117 -6.25 -20.69 13.65
N GLN A 118 -5.15 -21.15 13.04
CA GLN A 118 -4.45 -20.40 11.99
C GLN A 118 -5.38 -20.14 10.80
N ARG A 119 -6.10 -21.18 10.36
CA ARG A 119 -7.09 -21.09 9.29
C ARG A 119 -8.20 -20.08 9.62
N GLN A 120 -8.76 -20.13 10.82
CA GLN A 120 -9.80 -19.21 11.27
C GLN A 120 -9.32 -17.76 11.34
N LEU A 121 -8.09 -17.54 11.84
CA LEU A 121 -7.48 -16.21 11.88
C LEU A 121 -7.34 -15.62 10.47
N GLN A 122 -6.95 -16.42 9.48
CA GLN A 122 -6.86 -15.95 8.09
C GLN A 122 -8.25 -15.62 7.50
N GLN A 123 -9.28 -16.42 7.80
CA GLN A 123 -10.66 -16.08 7.42
C GLN A 123 -11.13 -14.76 8.04
N GLN A 124 -10.83 -14.55 9.32
CA GLN A 124 -11.15 -13.30 10.01
C GLN A 124 -10.42 -12.12 9.36
N LEU A 125 -9.14 -12.27 9.03
CA LEU A 125 -8.35 -11.26 8.30
C LEU A 125 -8.98 -10.90 6.96
N ARG A 126 -9.42 -11.86 6.15
CA ARG A 126 -10.08 -11.55 4.86
C ARG A 126 -11.33 -10.70 5.01
N SER A 127 -12.06 -10.88 6.11
CA SER A 127 -13.29 -10.15 6.39
C SER A 127 -13.10 -8.87 7.21
N ILE A 128 -11.88 -8.54 7.64
CA ILE A 128 -11.68 -7.46 8.61
C ILE A 128 -12.06 -6.09 8.03
N THR A 129 -11.79 -5.88 6.74
CA THR A 129 -12.14 -4.65 6.02
C THR A 129 -13.65 -4.38 6.03
N THR A 130 -14.50 -5.42 5.99
CA THR A 130 -15.97 -5.24 5.99
C THR A 130 -16.53 -4.80 7.34
N GLN A 131 -15.71 -4.85 8.40
CA GLN A 131 -16.10 -4.44 9.74
C GLN A 131 -15.73 -2.97 10.03
N ALA A 132 -14.92 -2.37 9.15
CA ALA A 132 -14.47 -0.99 9.28
C ALA A 132 -15.49 0.01 8.74
N GLN A 133 -15.78 1.04 9.53
CA GLN A 133 -16.68 2.14 9.17
C GLN A 133 -15.91 3.31 8.55
N LEU A 134 -14.67 3.54 8.99
CA LEU A 134 -13.86 4.66 8.55
C LEU A 134 -13.06 4.28 7.29
N GLU A 135 -13.06 5.16 6.28
CA GLU A 135 -12.37 4.93 4.99
C GLU A 135 -10.88 4.56 5.18
N GLU A 136 -10.16 5.30 6.02
CA GLU A 136 -8.74 5.06 6.23
C GLU A 136 -8.46 3.78 7.02
N THR A 137 -9.41 3.34 7.86
CA THR A 137 -9.36 2.02 8.51
C THR A 137 -9.56 0.93 7.47
N GLN A 138 -10.55 1.05 6.57
CA GLN A 138 -10.79 0.07 5.51
C GLN A 138 -9.52 -0.14 4.68
N ILE A 139 -8.86 0.95 4.26
CA ILE A 139 -7.61 0.89 3.50
C ILE A 139 -6.51 0.18 4.28
N LEU A 140 -6.26 0.56 5.54
CA LEU A 140 -5.18 -0.07 6.32
C LEU A 140 -5.49 -1.53 6.67
N CYS A 141 -6.74 -1.86 6.94
CA CYS A 141 -7.21 -3.24 7.11
C CYS A 141 -6.88 -4.07 5.88
N GLN A 142 -7.19 -3.55 4.68
CA GLN A 142 -6.87 -4.23 3.43
C GLN A 142 -5.36 -4.40 3.24
N LEU A 143 -4.57 -3.35 3.46
CA LEU A 143 -3.11 -3.43 3.32
C LEU A 143 -2.51 -4.47 4.26
N ILE A 144 -2.93 -4.50 5.53
CA ILE A 144 -2.44 -5.48 6.52
C ILE A 144 -2.91 -6.89 6.14
N ALA A 145 -4.17 -7.05 5.75
CA ALA A 145 -4.71 -8.33 5.32
C ALA A 145 -3.92 -8.88 4.14
N ASP A 146 -3.67 -8.08 3.10
CA ASP A 146 -2.94 -8.53 1.90
C ASP A 146 -1.44 -8.75 2.15
N ILE A 147 -0.84 -8.07 3.13
CA ILE A 147 0.54 -8.40 3.55
C ILE A 147 0.59 -9.83 4.09
N ILE A 148 -0.39 -10.23 4.91
CA ILE A 148 -0.44 -11.59 5.48
C ILE A 148 -1.05 -12.62 4.51
N LEU A 149 -1.94 -12.19 3.62
CA LEU A 149 -2.75 -13.00 2.72
C LEU A 149 -2.62 -12.44 1.29
N PRO A 150 -1.46 -12.65 0.65
CA PRO A 150 -1.14 -12.05 -0.63
C PRO A 150 -2.15 -12.45 -1.70
N GLN A 151 -2.52 -11.45 -2.47
CA GLN A 151 -3.39 -11.54 -3.64
C GLN A 151 -2.58 -11.84 -4.90
N ASN A 152 -3.26 -12.17 -5.99
CA ASN A 152 -2.64 -12.34 -7.30
C ASN A 152 -3.43 -11.61 -8.39
N THR A 153 -2.81 -11.45 -9.56
CA THR A 153 -3.41 -10.75 -10.70
C THR A 153 -4.64 -11.48 -11.27
N ALA A 154 -4.71 -12.80 -11.15
CA ALA A 154 -5.85 -13.58 -11.64
C ALA A 154 -7.12 -13.34 -10.80
N GLU A 155 -6.97 -13.16 -9.49
CA GLU A 155 -8.08 -12.87 -8.57
C GLU A 155 -8.50 -11.40 -8.61
N THR A 156 -7.52 -10.49 -8.67
CA THR A 156 -7.77 -9.04 -8.51
C THR A 156 -8.01 -8.32 -9.84
N GLY A 157 -7.50 -8.84 -10.95
CA GLY A 157 -7.47 -8.15 -12.25
C GLY A 157 -6.60 -6.88 -12.25
N LEU A 158 -5.84 -6.62 -11.19
CA LEU A 158 -4.99 -5.44 -11.08
C LEU A 158 -3.67 -5.63 -11.82
N VAL A 159 -3.12 -4.53 -12.33
CA VAL A 159 -1.75 -4.52 -12.88
C VAL A 159 -0.76 -4.66 -11.72
N GLU A 160 0.16 -5.62 -11.85
CA GLU A 160 1.22 -5.85 -10.87
C GLU A 160 2.49 -5.07 -11.23
N LEU A 161 2.91 -4.19 -10.33
CA LEU A 161 4.16 -3.46 -10.48
C LEU A 161 5.33 -4.29 -9.97
N LYS A 162 6.40 -4.33 -10.77
CA LYS A 162 7.68 -4.92 -10.37
C LYS A 162 8.31 -4.10 -9.25
N ALA A 163 8.62 -4.74 -8.12
CA ALA A 163 9.34 -4.10 -7.03
C ALA A 163 10.83 -3.89 -7.33
N LEU A 164 11.39 -2.77 -6.87
CA LEU A 164 12.84 -2.57 -6.83
C LEU A 164 13.45 -3.45 -5.73
N ALA A 165 14.61 -4.04 -6.02
CA ALA A 165 15.33 -4.88 -5.06
C ALA A 165 15.90 -4.10 -3.88
N GLU A 166 16.23 -2.83 -4.08
CA GLU A 166 16.79 -1.95 -3.05
C GLU A 166 16.02 -0.65 -2.96
N LYS A 167 15.94 -0.12 -1.74
CA LYS A 167 15.29 1.16 -1.44
C LYS A 167 16.05 2.31 -2.13
N PRO A 168 15.38 3.09 -3.01
CA PRO A 168 15.98 4.28 -3.60
C PRO A 168 16.39 5.31 -2.54
N LYS A 169 17.46 6.05 -2.83
CA LYS A 169 17.88 7.21 -2.01
C LYS A 169 16.99 8.41 -2.29
N VAL A 170 15.75 8.36 -1.80
CA VAL A 170 14.80 9.48 -1.91
C VAL A 170 14.61 10.18 -0.58
N GLY A 171 14.45 11.51 -0.66
CA GLY A 171 14.12 12.35 0.49
C GLY A 171 12.75 11.99 1.08
N SER A 172 12.53 12.38 2.33
CA SER A 172 11.24 12.20 3.00
C SER A 172 10.31 13.41 2.81
N CYS A 173 10.53 14.24 1.79
CA CYS A 173 9.98 15.59 1.71
C CYS A 173 8.44 15.58 1.73
N PRO A 174 7.79 16.15 2.75
CA PRO A 174 6.33 16.22 2.81
C PRO A 174 5.75 17.12 1.71
N MET A 175 6.56 18.02 1.13
CA MET A 175 6.14 18.88 0.02
C MET A 175 6.03 18.18 -1.33
N ALA A 176 6.42 16.90 -1.44
CA ALA A 176 6.26 16.15 -2.69
C ALA A 176 4.80 16.17 -3.18
N GLU A 177 3.85 16.10 -2.24
CA GLU A 177 2.40 16.16 -2.53
C GLU A 177 1.95 17.51 -3.07
N ASN A 178 2.63 18.62 -2.75
CA ASN A 178 2.29 19.96 -3.27
C ASN A 178 2.33 20.01 -4.79
N PHE A 179 3.27 19.28 -5.41
CA PHE A 179 3.37 19.26 -6.87
C PHE A 179 2.23 18.47 -7.49
N PHE A 180 1.87 17.32 -6.94
CA PHE A 180 0.69 16.57 -7.40
C PHE A 180 -0.59 17.39 -7.23
N LEU A 181 -0.76 18.08 -6.11
CA LEU A 181 -1.86 19.01 -5.91
C LEU A 181 -1.89 20.12 -6.97
N LYS A 182 -0.76 20.73 -7.32
CA LYS A 182 -0.70 21.74 -8.39
C LYS A 182 -1.00 21.17 -9.78
N ILE A 183 -0.44 19.99 -10.09
CA ILE A 183 -0.64 19.28 -11.35
C ILE A 183 -2.13 18.96 -11.55
N ALA A 184 -2.84 18.54 -10.49
CA ALA A 184 -4.28 18.28 -10.52
C ALA A 184 -5.11 19.49 -10.96
N HIS A 185 -4.58 20.71 -10.84
CA HIS A 185 -5.22 21.95 -11.29
C HIS A 185 -4.52 22.57 -12.52
N GLY A 186 -3.79 21.75 -13.29
CA GLY A 186 -3.10 22.16 -14.52
C GLY A 186 -1.91 23.10 -14.29
N ARG A 187 -1.40 23.21 -13.06
CA ARG A 187 -0.28 24.10 -12.72
C ARG A 187 1.03 23.32 -12.67
N VAL A 188 1.68 23.20 -13.83
CA VAL A 188 3.04 22.62 -13.94
C VAL A 188 4.07 23.75 -13.97
N LEU A 189 5.22 23.56 -13.29
CA LEU A 189 6.32 24.52 -13.34
C LEU A 189 6.88 24.63 -14.78
N ARG A 190 7.45 25.78 -15.14
CA ARG A 190 7.98 26.03 -16.51
C ARG A 190 9.01 24.98 -16.98
N GLN A 191 9.81 24.45 -16.05
CA GLN A 191 10.78 23.39 -16.30
C GLN A 191 10.31 22.00 -15.83
N GLY A 192 9.11 21.93 -15.26
CA GLY A 192 8.51 20.67 -14.84
C GLY A 192 8.13 19.83 -16.04
N GLU A 193 8.35 18.52 -15.91
CA GLU A 193 7.93 17.52 -16.88
C GLU A 193 7.08 16.47 -16.19
N LEU A 194 6.15 15.88 -16.93
CA LEU A 194 5.28 14.82 -16.46
C LEU A 194 5.55 13.56 -17.29
N ASN A 195 5.79 12.43 -16.66
CA ASN A 195 5.65 11.16 -17.36
C ASN A 195 4.39 10.44 -16.92
N ILE A 196 3.71 9.83 -17.88
CA ILE A 196 2.51 9.01 -17.62
C ILE A 196 2.90 7.56 -17.87
N PHE A 197 2.86 6.75 -16.82
CA PHE A 197 3.04 5.31 -16.95
C PHE A 197 1.70 4.67 -17.30
N VAL A 198 1.63 3.90 -18.39
CA VAL A 198 0.40 3.30 -18.91
C VAL A 198 0.48 1.79 -18.97
N ASP A 199 -0.66 1.11 -18.88
CA ASP A 199 -0.78 -0.33 -19.11
C ASP A 199 -0.81 -0.69 -20.62
N GLU A 200 -0.97 -1.97 -20.90
CA GLU A 200 -1.05 -2.52 -22.26
C GLU A 200 -2.25 -1.96 -23.06
N GLN A 201 -3.30 -1.46 -22.39
CA GLN A 201 -4.48 -0.85 -22.99
C GLN A 201 -4.40 0.68 -23.02
N GLN A 202 -3.21 1.26 -22.84
CA GLN A 202 -2.97 2.71 -22.81
C GLN A 202 -3.77 3.43 -21.71
N GLN A 203 -4.16 2.72 -20.64
CA GLN A 203 -4.80 3.37 -19.50
C GLN A 203 -3.74 3.88 -18.52
N PRO A 204 -3.88 5.12 -18.01
CA PRO A 204 -2.92 5.69 -17.09
C PRO A 204 -2.90 4.92 -15.76
N LEU A 205 -1.70 4.46 -15.37
CA LEU A 205 -1.42 3.75 -14.12
C LEU A 205 -0.83 4.69 -13.07
N LEU A 206 0.21 5.44 -13.44
CA LEU A 206 0.91 6.36 -12.54
C LEU A 206 1.26 7.67 -13.26
N LEU A 207 1.36 8.75 -12.48
CA LEU A 207 1.89 10.02 -12.94
C LEU A 207 3.19 10.33 -12.18
N GLU A 208 4.28 10.48 -12.92
CA GLU A 208 5.58 10.89 -12.41
C GLU A 208 5.78 12.40 -12.62
N LYS A 209 6.32 13.07 -11.60
CA LYS A 209 6.79 14.45 -11.71
C LYS A 209 8.32 14.48 -11.84
N LEU A 210 8.84 15.29 -12.75
CA LEU A 210 10.27 15.53 -12.93
C LEU A 210 10.58 17.02 -12.84
N ASN A 211 11.79 17.37 -12.37
CA ASN A 211 12.27 18.74 -12.21
C ASN A 211 11.38 19.60 -11.29
N MET A 212 10.80 18.97 -10.27
CA MET A 212 9.82 19.56 -9.35
C MET A 212 10.04 19.02 -7.92
N GLY A 213 11.17 19.37 -7.31
CA GLY A 213 11.58 18.87 -5.99
C GLY A 213 12.45 17.61 -6.08
N ASP A 214 12.22 16.62 -5.21
CA ASP A 214 12.86 15.31 -5.33
C ASP A 214 12.47 14.69 -6.69
N ASP A 215 13.48 14.36 -7.50
CA ASP A 215 13.26 13.72 -8.79
C ASP A 215 12.87 12.24 -8.59
N HIS A 216 12.04 11.73 -9.50
CA HIS A 216 11.60 10.33 -9.58
C HIS A 216 10.58 9.84 -8.55
N SER A 217 9.66 10.69 -8.10
CA SER A 217 8.45 10.21 -7.42
C SER A 217 7.23 10.24 -8.34
N CYS A 218 6.40 9.20 -8.22
CA CYS A 218 5.15 9.07 -8.95
C CYS A 218 4.00 8.69 -8.01
N ILE A 219 2.79 9.00 -8.43
CA ILE A 219 1.55 8.68 -7.71
C ILE A 219 0.71 7.72 -8.54
N SER A 220 0.16 6.67 -7.94
CA SER A 220 -0.78 5.79 -8.61
C SER A 220 -2.11 6.51 -8.87
N LEU A 221 -2.65 6.31 -10.06
CA LEU A 221 -3.90 6.91 -10.52
C LEU A 221 -5.09 5.94 -10.38
N LYS A 222 -4.79 4.65 -10.23
CA LYS A 222 -5.74 3.56 -9.96
C LYS A 222 -5.13 2.55 -8.98
N PRO A 223 -5.92 1.64 -8.38
CA PRO A 223 -5.38 0.56 -7.58
C PRO A 223 -4.41 -0.31 -8.39
N ILE A 224 -3.37 -0.81 -7.72
CA ILE A 224 -2.30 -1.61 -8.33
C ILE A 224 -1.87 -2.72 -7.37
N LEU A 225 -1.37 -3.82 -7.91
CA LEU A 225 -0.82 -4.92 -7.13
C LEU A 225 0.71 -4.74 -7.00
N MET A 226 1.27 -5.04 -5.84
CA MET A 226 2.72 -5.09 -5.65
C MET A 226 3.06 -6.13 -4.58
N ASN A 227 3.82 -7.17 -4.96
CA ASN A 227 4.19 -8.30 -4.07
C ASN A 227 2.97 -8.88 -3.33
N GLY A 228 1.86 -9.05 -4.05
CA GLY A 228 0.60 -9.54 -3.50
C GLY A 228 -0.21 -8.56 -2.66
N VAL A 229 0.18 -7.29 -2.55
CA VAL A 229 -0.57 -6.25 -1.82
C VAL A 229 -1.35 -5.35 -2.77
N CYS A 230 -2.68 -5.23 -2.58
CA CYS A 230 -3.49 -4.28 -3.32
C CYS A 230 -3.30 -2.87 -2.75
N LEU A 231 -2.54 -2.03 -3.46
CA LEU A 231 -2.29 -0.65 -3.07
C LEU A 231 -3.39 0.24 -3.66
N PRO A 232 -4.00 1.13 -2.86
CA PRO A 232 -5.03 2.03 -3.37
C PRO A 232 -4.44 3.05 -4.35
N ALA A 233 -5.33 3.64 -5.14
CA ALA A 233 -5.00 4.82 -5.91
C ALA A 233 -4.56 5.96 -4.96
N GLY A 234 -3.66 6.85 -5.40
CA GLY A 234 -3.05 7.87 -4.54
C GLY A 234 -1.86 7.36 -3.71
N SER A 235 -1.37 6.14 -3.99
CA SER A 235 -0.15 5.60 -3.41
C SER A 235 1.09 6.28 -4.01
N LEU A 236 2.06 6.64 -3.16
CA LEU A 236 3.29 7.30 -3.57
C LEU A 236 4.40 6.28 -3.79
N PHE A 237 5.09 6.37 -4.92
CA PHE A 237 6.21 5.52 -5.29
C PHE A 237 7.45 6.35 -5.60
N SER A 238 8.60 5.71 -5.48
CA SER A 238 9.83 6.12 -6.14
C SER A 238 10.12 5.17 -7.30
N VAL A 239 10.67 5.73 -8.37
CA VAL A 239 11.19 4.99 -9.52
C VAL A 239 12.64 5.37 -9.77
N ASN A 240 13.38 4.53 -10.49
CA ASN A 240 14.72 4.89 -10.95
C ASN A 240 14.99 4.17 -12.27
N TYR A 241 15.18 4.96 -13.33
CA TYR A 241 15.38 4.43 -14.68
C TYR A 241 16.09 5.45 -15.56
N ASP A 242 16.82 4.96 -16.55
CA ASP A 242 17.38 5.81 -17.59
C ASP A 242 16.32 6.07 -18.66
N ARG A 243 15.71 7.25 -18.61
CA ARG A 243 14.70 7.66 -19.58
C ARG A 243 15.22 7.65 -21.02
N THR A 244 16.52 7.85 -21.25
CA THR A 244 17.08 7.86 -22.61
C THR A 244 17.14 6.46 -23.20
N ALA A 245 17.31 5.43 -22.36
CA ALA A 245 17.33 4.03 -22.75
C ALA A 245 15.94 3.49 -23.16
N ILE A 246 14.85 4.10 -22.69
CA ILE A 246 13.49 3.68 -23.03
C ILE A 246 13.19 4.00 -24.49
N GLN A 247 13.00 2.97 -25.33
CA GLN A 247 12.71 3.13 -26.75
C GLN A 247 11.20 3.38 -26.99
N ASN A 248 10.36 2.62 -26.30
CA ASN A 248 8.91 2.64 -26.48
C ASN A 248 8.28 3.77 -25.64
N LYS A 249 8.53 5.03 -25.99
CA LYS A 249 7.86 6.18 -25.36
C LYS A 249 7.32 7.14 -26.39
N THR A 250 6.19 7.77 -26.08
CA THR A 250 5.60 8.81 -26.94
C THR A 250 5.57 10.14 -26.21
N GLN A 251 5.67 11.24 -26.95
CA GLN A 251 5.56 12.57 -26.34
C GLN A 251 4.13 12.80 -25.86
N ASN A 252 4.01 13.36 -24.65
CA ASN A 252 2.75 13.88 -24.12
C ASN A 252 2.11 14.87 -25.10
N GLN A 253 0.77 14.92 -25.12
CA GLN A 253 0.04 15.86 -25.97
C GLN A 253 0.12 17.33 -25.50
N GLN A 254 0.03 17.60 -24.20
CA GLN A 254 -0.13 18.97 -23.69
C GLN A 254 1.07 19.46 -22.87
N TYR A 255 1.61 18.63 -21.99
CA TYR A 255 2.75 18.97 -21.13
C TYR A 255 4.07 18.41 -21.67
N LYS A 256 5.20 18.90 -21.15
CA LYS A 256 6.50 18.28 -21.39
C LYS A 256 6.57 16.89 -20.74
N GLY A 257 7.37 16.00 -21.32
CA GLY A 257 7.58 14.62 -20.85
C GLY A 257 6.94 13.59 -21.77
N TYR A 258 6.73 12.38 -21.26
CA TYR A 258 6.41 11.22 -22.10
C TYR A 258 5.33 10.31 -21.51
N VAL A 259 4.57 9.67 -22.40
CA VAL A 259 3.79 8.48 -22.10
C VAL A 259 4.69 7.26 -22.30
N ILE A 260 4.80 6.43 -21.26
CA ILE A 260 5.75 5.32 -21.17
C ILE A 260 5.00 4.05 -20.69
N PRO A 261 5.09 2.91 -21.39
CA PRO A 261 4.58 1.64 -20.86
C PRO A 261 5.24 1.30 -19.53
N TYR A 262 4.47 0.92 -18.51
CA TYR A 262 5.02 0.61 -17.18
C TYR A 262 6.03 -0.55 -17.20
N SER A 263 5.89 -1.46 -18.17
CA SER A 263 6.78 -2.61 -18.38
C SER A 263 8.21 -2.21 -18.79
N GLU A 264 8.42 -0.99 -19.28
CA GLU A 264 9.75 -0.43 -19.60
C GLU A 264 10.46 0.12 -18.35
N ILE A 265 9.77 0.18 -17.20
CA ILE A 265 10.34 0.68 -15.94
C ILE A 265 10.93 -0.49 -15.15
N ASN A 266 12.21 -0.35 -14.76
CA ASN A 266 12.97 -1.41 -14.10
C ASN A 266 12.37 -1.90 -12.77
N GLY A 267 11.59 -1.03 -12.12
CA GLY A 267 10.79 -1.34 -10.96
C GLY A 267 10.34 -0.07 -10.23
N PHE A 268 9.51 -0.29 -9.21
CA PHE A 268 8.90 0.72 -8.37
C PHE A 268 9.20 0.42 -6.90
N TRP A 269 9.23 1.45 -6.07
CA TRP A 269 9.35 1.33 -4.62
C TRP A 269 8.22 2.10 -3.95
N PHE A 270 7.30 1.42 -3.28
CA PHE A 270 6.23 2.06 -2.51
C PHE A 270 6.82 2.82 -1.32
N LEU A 271 6.38 4.07 -1.13
CA LEU A 271 6.87 4.95 -0.07
C LEU A 271 5.86 5.08 1.07
N ARG A 272 4.62 5.42 0.72
CA ARG A 272 3.49 5.66 1.66
C ARG A 272 2.22 6.00 0.88
N LEU A 273 1.11 6.11 1.58
CA LEU A 273 -0.08 6.77 1.06
C LEU A 273 0.07 8.30 1.12
N THR A 274 -0.49 8.99 0.13
CA THR A 274 -0.65 10.45 0.11
C THR A 274 -2.02 10.84 0.67
N THR A 275 -2.26 12.12 0.93
CA THR A 275 -3.60 12.60 1.30
C THR A 275 -4.62 12.38 0.19
N LEU A 276 -4.18 12.23 -1.07
CA LEU A 276 -5.05 11.94 -2.21
C LEU A 276 -5.56 10.49 -2.27
N ALA A 277 -5.03 9.59 -1.42
CA ALA A 277 -5.56 8.23 -1.28
C ALA A 277 -6.85 8.17 -0.43
N ILE A 278 -7.24 9.29 0.19
CA ILE A 278 -8.43 9.43 1.05
C ILE A 278 -9.34 10.52 0.47
N SER A 279 -10.65 10.32 0.58
CA SER A 279 -11.63 11.29 0.10
C SER A 279 -11.48 12.64 0.83
N PRO A 280 -11.75 13.78 0.15
CA PRO A 280 -11.52 15.11 0.74
C PRO A 280 -12.14 15.31 2.13
N GLU A 281 -13.36 14.82 2.34
CA GLU A 281 -14.10 14.92 3.60
C GLU A 281 -13.49 14.12 4.76
N ASN A 282 -12.69 13.09 4.47
CA ASN A 282 -12.05 12.24 5.48
C ASN A 282 -10.59 12.61 5.77
N ARG A 283 -9.94 13.41 4.91
CA ARG A 283 -8.49 13.72 5.03
C ARG A 283 -8.09 14.32 6.35
N ALA A 284 -8.87 15.27 6.87
CA ALA A 284 -8.55 15.92 8.13
C ALA A 284 -8.53 14.92 9.30
N ARG A 285 -9.42 13.93 9.26
CA ARG A 285 -9.52 12.86 10.26
C ARG A 285 -8.39 11.84 10.10
N ALA A 286 -8.15 11.37 8.88
CA ALA A 286 -7.15 10.34 8.60
C ALA A 286 -5.70 10.84 8.76
N PHE A 287 -5.40 12.02 8.23
CA PHE A 287 -4.03 12.56 8.16
C PHE A 287 -3.73 13.63 9.20
N THR A 288 -4.70 14.00 10.05
CA THR A 288 -4.55 14.86 11.23
C THR A 288 -3.56 16.02 11.01
N THR A 289 -2.43 16.02 11.75
CA THR A 289 -1.38 17.04 11.70
C THR A 289 -0.69 17.14 10.34
N HIS A 290 -0.58 16.05 9.59
CA HIS A 290 -0.04 16.11 8.24
C HIS A 290 -0.97 16.89 7.31
N TYR A 291 -2.29 16.64 7.34
CA TYR A 291 -3.24 17.44 6.57
C TYR A 291 -3.25 18.91 7.01
N GLN A 292 -3.25 19.16 8.32
CA GLN A 292 -3.18 20.52 8.88
C GLN A 292 -1.94 21.27 8.36
N GLN A 293 -0.77 20.63 8.35
CA GLN A 293 0.45 21.21 7.78
C GLN A 293 0.34 21.51 6.30
N GLN A 294 -0.39 20.70 5.52
CA GLN A 294 -0.65 21.00 4.11
C GLN A 294 -1.43 22.32 3.98
N VAL A 295 -2.45 22.51 4.81
CA VAL A 295 -3.27 23.73 4.82
C VAL A 295 -2.48 24.94 5.30
N GLU A 296 -1.78 24.83 6.43
CA GLU A 296 -1.00 25.92 7.04
C GLU A 296 0.15 26.40 6.16
N ASN A 297 0.80 25.47 5.44
CA ASN A 297 1.85 25.79 4.47
C ASN A 297 1.32 26.27 3.10
N GLY A 298 0.01 26.46 2.97
CA GLY A 298 -0.61 26.99 1.75
C GLY A 298 -0.44 26.07 0.53
N LEU A 299 -0.47 24.75 0.73
CA LEU A 299 -0.50 23.81 -0.39
C LEU A 299 -1.76 24.02 -1.23
N PHE A 300 -1.70 23.61 -2.50
CA PHE A 300 -2.74 23.91 -3.48
C PHE A 300 -4.02 23.11 -3.23
N SER A 301 -5.02 23.72 -2.60
CA SER A 301 -6.36 23.14 -2.40
C SER A 301 -6.39 21.68 -1.88
N PRO A 302 -5.63 21.33 -0.82
CA PRO A 302 -5.57 19.95 -0.32
C PRO A 302 -6.92 19.44 0.21
N GLY A 303 -7.83 20.34 0.62
CA GLY A 303 -9.16 19.98 1.13
C GLY A 303 -10.23 19.72 0.06
N THR A 304 -9.95 19.96 -1.22
CA THR A 304 -10.93 19.77 -2.30
C THR A 304 -10.38 19.02 -3.51
N THR A 305 -9.06 18.88 -3.62
CA THR A 305 -8.46 18.20 -4.78
C THR A 305 -8.81 16.72 -4.78
N CYS A 306 -9.39 16.20 -5.86
CA CYS A 306 -9.72 14.78 -6.03
C CYS A 306 -8.66 14.08 -6.89
N LEU A 307 -8.41 12.79 -6.63
CA LEU A 307 -7.47 12.00 -7.44
C LEU A 307 -7.88 11.96 -8.92
N GLN A 308 -9.19 11.96 -9.20
CA GLN A 308 -9.74 12.03 -10.56
C GLN A 308 -9.15 13.18 -11.39
N GLN A 309 -8.84 14.32 -10.76
CA GLN A 309 -8.26 15.45 -11.49
C GLN A 309 -6.84 15.14 -12.01
N LEU A 310 -6.08 14.29 -11.32
CA LEU A 310 -4.79 13.78 -11.83
C LEU A 310 -5.00 12.75 -12.94
N VAL A 311 -6.04 11.91 -12.83
CA VAL A 311 -6.43 10.96 -13.88
C VAL A 311 -6.77 11.73 -15.17
N ASP A 312 -7.55 12.80 -15.07
CA ASP A 312 -7.95 13.64 -16.20
C ASP A 312 -6.72 14.28 -16.87
N VAL A 313 -5.80 14.83 -16.06
CA VAL A 313 -4.52 15.40 -16.55
C VAL A 313 -3.68 14.34 -17.27
N ALA A 314 -3.56 13.14 -16.70
CA ALA A 314 -2.79 12.05 -17.30
C ALA A 314 -3.41 11.57 -18.62
N THR A 315 -4.73 11.39 -18.63
CA THR A 315 -5.49 10.95 -19.81
C THR A 315 -5.34 11.95 -20.96
N ALA A 316 -5.38 13.25 -20.66
CA ALA A 316 -5.19 14.30 -21.65
C ALA A 316 -3.80 14.29 -22.33
N GLN A 317 -2.82 13.53 -21.81
CA GLN A 317 -1.49 13.39 -22.43
C GLN A 317 -1.38 12.25 -23.43
N ILE A 318 -2.31 11.29 -23.40
CA ILE A 318 -2.26 10.06 -24.19
C ILE A 318 -2.89 10.30 -25.56
N ARG A 319 -2.29 9.80 -26.64
CA ARG A 319 -2.84 9.87 -28.00
C ARG A 319 -3.91 8.79 -28.15
N ASN A 320 -5.13 9.22 -28.51
CA ASN A 320 -6.19 8.32 -28.97
C ASN A 320 -5.81 7.65 -30.29
#